data_AF-A0A423U4T9-F1
#
_entry.id   AF-A0A423U4T9-F1
#
_cell.length_a   1.000
_cell.length_b   1.000
_cell.length_c   1.000
_cell.angle_alpha   90.00
_cell.angle_beta   90.00
_cell.angle_gamma   90.00
#
_symmetry.space_group_name_H-M   'P 1'
#
loop_
_entity.id
_entity.type
_entity.pdbx_description
1 polymer ?
#
loop_
_entity_poly.entity_id
_entity_poly.type
_entity_poly.pdbx_seq_one_letter_code
_entity_poly.pdbx_strand_id
1 'polypeptide(L)'
;MSLANPNDGLTGGVATLCDTDTFSFVGPAGGNPTVICGDNTGQHMYLDIEGNGAARINIATTDDVTERSWRIKVTQIPCSSVTRAPPGCLQYYSEYSGNIESFNYQQVATPAAPSTWPTSGTPSASGPMKDFVVFATPLTISRCLAMRALRTPPPPQSSSVPPTAAAATGDAACTGDLVIIPGLTSDGVAATADRYCGSQLDPVETYSKPFEIRVVTNDEEDPATDINNQGFSLRYTQIPC
;
A
#
# COMPACT_ATOMS: atom_id res chain seq x y z
N MET A 1 5.05 9.95 3.69
CA MET A 1 5.02 8.51 3.38
C MET A 1 5.49 7.81 4.64
N SER A 2 4.74 6.83 5.11
CA SER A 2 5.26 5.75 5.95
C SER A 2 4.91 4.47 5.20
N LEU A 3 5.88 3.59 4.97
CA LEU A 3 5.63 2.33 4.24
C LEU A 3 4.96 1.27 5.12
N ALA A 4 4.82 1.56 6.41
CA ALA A 4 4.10 0.74 7.34
C ALA A 4 2.60 0.71 7.06
N ASN A 5 2.00 -0.43 7.38
CA ASN A 5 0.59 -0.65 7.20
C ASN A 5 -0.18 0.40 8.02
N PRO A 6 -1.03 1.22 7.38
CA PRO A 6 -1.87 2.16 8.12
C PRO A 6 -2.71 1.48 9.21
N ASN A 7 -2.90 0.17 9.12
CA ASN A 7 -3.76 -0.62 10.00
C ASN A 7 -3.09 -1.13 11.26
N ASP A 8 -1.79 -0.94 11.43
CA ASP A 8 -1.05 -1.60 12.50
C ASP A 8 -0.46 -0.57 13.53
N GLY A 9 -0.80 0.73 13.42
CA GLY A 9 -0.19 1.80 14.23
C GLY A 9 -0.49 1.85 15.75
N LEU A 10 0.56 1.88 16.58
CA LEU A 10 0.48 2.09 18.03
C LEU A 10 0.29 3.57 18.45
N THR A 11 0.61 4.55 17.59
CA THR A 11 0.38 5.99 17.85
C THR A 11 0.15 6.77 16.54
N GLY A 12 -1.04 6.67 15.95
CA GLY A 12 -1.48 7.43 14.78
C GLY A 12 -2.99 7.25 14.59
N GLY A 13 -3.70 8.26 14.08
CA GLY A 13 -5.16 8.39 14.17
C GLY A 13 -5.96 7.08 13.93
N VAL A 14 -6.86 6.79 14.88
CA VAL A 14 -7.78 5.64 15.05
C VAL A 14 -8.54 5.18 13.78
N ALA A 15 -8.49 5.92 12.68
CA ALA A 15 -9.28 5.67 11.46
C ALA A 15 -8.72 4.58 10.53
N THR A 16 -7.46 4.16 10.69
CA THR A 16 -6.84 3.18 9.79
C THR A 16 -6.61 1.80 10.41
N LEU A 17 -6.76 1.63 11.73
CA LEU A 17 -6.60 0.35 12.44
C LEU A 17 -7.66 -0.72 12.10
N CYS A 18 -8.71 -0.33 11.37
CA CYS A 18 -9.77 -1.24 10.94
C CYS A 18 -10.46 -2.00 12.10
N ASP A 19 -10.51 -1.41 13.30
CA ASP A 19 -11.12 -2.01 14.48
C ASP A 19 -12.66 -1.86 14.53
N THR A 20 -13.19 -0.82 13.89
CA THR A 20 -14.63 -0.50 13.92
C THR A 20 -15.33 -0.97 12.65
N ASP A 21 -14.94 -0.38 11.52
CA ASP A 21 -15.51 -0.68 10.22
C ASP A 21 -14.46 -1.32 9.34
N THR A 22 -14.79 -2.47 8.76
CA THR A 22 -13.92 -3.21 7.86
C THR A 22 -14.60 -3.50 6.54
N PHE A 23 -13.79 -3.53 5.51
CA PHE A 23 -14.13 -3.95 4.18
C PHE A 23 -13.13 -5.01 3.74
N SER A 24 -13.62 -6.17 3.32
CA SER A 24 -12.76 -7.27 2.86
C SER A 24 -13.39 -8.01 1.70
N PHE A 25 -12.54 -8.69 0.94
CA PHE A 25 -12.99 -9.60 -0.10
C PHE A 25 -12.53 -11.01 0.23
N VAL A 26 -13.33 -11.97 -0.21
CA VAL A 26 -13.01 -13.39 -0.10
C VAL A 26 -13.14 -13.98 -1.50
N GLY A 27 -12.01 -14.38 -2.08
CA GLY A 27 -12.00 -15.15 -3.32
C GLY A 27 -12.45 -16.60 -3.08
N PRO A 28 -12.93 -17.30 -4.11
CA PRO A 28 -13.39 -18.69 -3.97
C PRO A 28 -12.29 -19.69 -3.57
N ALA A 29 -11.01 -19.35 -3.79
CA ALA A 29 -9.85 -20.13 -3.35
C ALA A 29 -9.37 -19.78 -1.92
N GLY A 30 -10.07 -18.90 -1.19
CA GLY A 30 -9.71 -18.52 0.18
C GLY A 30 -8.55 -17.53 0.29
N GLY A 31 -8.03 -17.03 -0.83
CA GLY A 31 -7.16 -15.85 -0.82
C GLY A 31 -7.97 -14.64 -0.37
N ASN A 32 -7.67 -14.15 0.83
CA ASN A 32 -8.21 -12.89 1.32
C ASN A 32 -7.21 -11.79 0.96
N PRO A 33 -7.53 -10.88 0.03
CA PRO A 33 -6.83 -9.60 -0.01
C PRO A 33 -6.94 -8.90 1.35
N THR A 34 -5.98 -8.00 1.61
CA THR A 34 -5.91 -7.14 2.79
C THR A 34 -7.28 -6.58 3.19
N VAL A 35 -7.58 -6.63 4.50
CA VAL A 35 -8.72 -5.92 5.10
C VAL A 35 -8.44 -4.42 5.05
N ILE A 36 -9.38 -3.64 4.52
CA ILE A 36 -9.27 -2.19 4.38
C ILE A 36 -10.38 -1.48 5.18
N CYS A 37 -10.20 -0.19 5.43
CA CYS A 37 -11.12 0.64 6.21
C CYS A 37 -10.85 2.13 5.94
N GLY A 38 -11.62 3.03 6.56
CA GLY A 38 -11.46 4.46 6.34
C GLY A 38 -11.81 4.89 4.90
N ASP A 39 -11.17 5.95 4.42
CA ASP A 39 -11.41 6.51 3.08
C ASP A 39 -10.46 5.90 2.04
N ASN A 40 -11.04 5.21 1.06
CA ASN A 40 -10.34 4.66 -0.10
C ASN A 40 -10.95 5.18 -1.42
N THR A 41 -11.52 6.38 -1.40
CA THR A 41 -12.20 6.97 -2.55
C THR A 41 -11.26 7.09 -3.75
N GLY A 42 -11.70 6.60 -4.91
CA GLY A 42 -10.93 6.65 -6.15
C GLY A 42 -9.94 5.50 -6.33
N GLN A 43 -9.77 4.64 -5.32
CA GLN A 43 -8.95 3.43 -5.43
C GLN A 43 -9.77 2.26 -6.02
N HIS A 44 -9.05 1.23 -6.50
CA HIS A 44 -9.62 0.02 -7.08
C HIS A 44 -8.90 -1.23 -6.58
N MET A 45 -9.58 -2.37 -6.68
CA MET A 45 -9.01 -3.69 -6.40
C MET A 45 -9.30 -4.64 -7.56
N TYR A 46 -8.28 -5.38 -7.99
CA TYR A 46 -8.39 -6.49 -8.92
C TYR A 46 -8.34 -7.80 -8.15
N LEU A 47 -9.27 -8.69 -8.46
CA LEU A 47 -9.36 -10.01 -7.83
C LEU A 47 -9.33 -11.04 -8.93
N ASP A 48 -8.35 -11.93 -8.86
CA ASP A 48 -8.34 -13.10 -9.74
C ASP A 48 -9.28 -14.15 -9.15
N ILE A 49 -10.30 -14.51 -9.92
CA ILE A 49 -11.30 -15.50 -9.52
C ILE A 49 -10.98 -16.77 -10.29
N GLU A 50 -10.15 -17.62 -9.70
CA GLU A 50 -9.89 -18.95 -10.23
C GLU A 50 -10.96 -19.95 -9.77
N GLY A 51 -11.34 -20.86 -10.66
CA GLY A 51 -12.32 -21.91 -10.36
C GLY A 51 -13.77 -21.47 -10.47
N ASN A 52 -14.68 -22.32 -9.98
CA ASN A 52 -16.12 -22.21 -10.19
C ASN A 52 -16.88 -21.73 -8.93
N GLY A 53 -16.32 -20.78 -8.20
CA GLY A 53 -16.87 -20.27 -6.95
C GLY A 53 -17.21 -18.78 -6.98
N ALA A 54 -18.03 -18.33 -6.04
CA ALA A 54 -18.40 -16.93 -5.91
C ALA A 54 -17.36 -16.16 -5.08
N ALA A 55 -16.96 -14.98 -5.57
CA ALA A 55 -16.27 -14.00 -4.74
C ALA A 55 -17.29 -13.29 -3.84
N ARG A 56 -16.89 -12.96 -2.61
CA ARG A 56 -17.72 -12.24 -1.64
C ARG A 56 -17.07 -10.92 -1.25
N ILE A 57 -17.91 -9.93 -1.03
CA ILE A 57 -17.54 -8.66 -0.40
C ILE A 57 -18.16 -8.68 0.99
N ASN A 58 -17.36 -8.48 2.02
CA ASN A 58 -17.81 -8.37 3.40
C ASN A 58 -17.60 -6.94 3.87
N ILE A 59 -18.65 -6.37 4.46
CA ILE A 59 -18.59 -5.10 5.18
C ILE A 59 -19.03 -5.41 6.60
N ALA A 60 -18.14 -5.21 7.57
CA ALA A 60 -18.47 -5.32 8.98
C ALA A 60 -18.37 -3.95 9.63
N THR A 61 -19.29 -3.65 10.54
CA THR A 61 -19.42 -2.34 11.19
C THR A 61 -19.73 -2.52 12.66
N THR A 62 -19.26 -1.62 13.52
CA THR A 62 -19.68 -1.53 14.93
C THR A 62 -20.84 -0.56 15.12
N ASP A 63 -21.41 -0.50 16.32
CA ASP A 63 -22.52 0.40 16.64
C ASP A 63 -22.08 1.84 16.99
N ASP A 64 -20.76 2.10 17.06
CA ASP A 64 -20.20 3.35 17.60
C ASP A 64 -20.16 4.52 16.59
N VAL A 65 -20.25 4.22 15.30
CA VAL A 65 -20.29 5.21 14.21
C VAL A 65 -21.63 5.06 13.48
N THR A 66 -22.27 6.16 13.11
CA THR A 66 -23.60 6.13 12.48
C THR A 66 -23.64 6.73 11.08
N GLU A 67 -22.61 7.48 10.69
CA GLU A 67 -22.49 8.05 9.34
C GLU A 67 -21.48 7.26 8.51
N ARG A 68 -22.00 6.40 7.63
CA ARG A 68 -21.22 5.60 6.68
C ARG A 68 -21.80 5.72 5.29
N SER A 69 -20.93 5.83 4.28
CA SER A 69 -21.35 5.83 2.89
C SER A 69 -20.28 5.19 2.02
N TRP A 70 -20.68 4.21 1.22
CA TRP A 70 -19.84 3.56 0.22
C TRP A 70 -20.54 3.58 -1.14
N ARG A 71 -19.77 3.80 -2.20
CA ARG A 71 -20.23 3.68 -3.59
C ARG A 71 -19.31 2.72 -4.32
N ILE A 72 -19.73 1.46 -4.43
CA ILE A 72 -18.92 0.38 -4.99
C ILE A 72 -19.44 0.03 -6.38
N LYS A 73 -18.55 0.03 -7.37
CA LYS A 73 -18.82 -0.47 -8.72
C LYS A 73 -18.04 -1.77 -8.91
N VAL A 74 -18.75 -2.86 -9.19
CA VAL A 74 -18.14 -4.15 -9.51
C VAL A 74 -18.28 -4.40 -11.01
N THR A 75 -17.19 -4.81 -11.68
CA THR A 75 -17.19 -5.16 -13.11
C THR A 75 -16.36 -6.43 -13.28
N GLN A 76 -16.87 -7.38 -14.07
CA GLN A 76 -16.12 -8.58 -14.43
C GLN A 76 -15.33 -8.35 -15.70
N ILE A 77 -14.05 -8.75 -15.69
CA ILE A 77 -13.18 -8.67 -16.86
C ILE A 77 -13.04 -10.08 -17.43
N PRO A 78 -13.37 -10.31 -18.71
CA PRO A 78 -13.21 -11.62 -19.34
C PRO A 78 -11.76 -12.11 -19.28
N CYS A 79 -11.56 -13.42 -19.09
CA CYS A 79 -10.23 -14.02 -18.97
C CYS A 79 -9.34 -13.79 -20.20
N SER A 80 -9.95 -13.62 -21.39
CA SER A 80 -9.27 -13.35 -22.66
C SER A 80 -9.10 -11.85 -22.96
N SER A 81 -9.45 -10.96 -22.03
CA SER A 81 -9.30 -9.53 -22.24
C SER A 81 -7.82 -9.14 -22.29
N VAL A 82 -7.46 -8.31 -23.26
CA VAL A 82 -6.10 -7.72 -23.34
C VAL A 82 -5.84 -6.71 -22.23
N THR A 83 -6.89 -6.20 -21.59
CA THR A 83 -6.81 -5.27 -20.45
C THR A 83 -6.93 -5.98 -19.10
N ARG A 84 -6.87 -7.32 -19.09
CA ARG A 84 -6.88 -8.10 -17.85
C ARG A 84 -5.61 -7.81 -17.07
N ALA A 85 -5.76 -7.49 -15.78
CA ALA A 85 -4.62 -7.39 -14.87
C ALA A 85 -3.89 -8.74 -14.79
N PRO A 86 -2.55 -8.75 -14.64
CA PRO A 86 -1.81 -9.99 -14.44
C PRO A 86 -2.31 -10.80 -13.23
N PRO A 87 -2.17 -12.14 -13.24
CA PRO A 87 -2.50 -12.95 -12.07
C PRO A 87 -1.78 -12.48 -10.80
N GLY A 88 -2.49 -12.42 -9.68
CA GLY A 88 -1.96 -11.93 -8.40
C GLY A 88 -1.85 -10.40 -8.25
N CYS A 89 -2.22 -9.63 -9.28
CA CYS A 89 -2.27 -8.17 -9.21
C CYS A 89 -3.47 -7.68 -8.38
N LEU A 90 -3.22 -6.91 -7.33
CA LEU A 90 -4.28 -6.29 -6.52
C LEU A 90 -4.63 -4.88 -7.01
N GLN A 91 -3.65 -4.11 -7.50
CA GLN A 91 -3.92 -2.82 -8.16
C GLN A 91 -3.24 -2.76 -9.52
N TYR A 92 -4.00 -2.50 -10.59
CA TYR A 92 -3.47 -2.42 -11.95
C TYR A 92 -3.66 -1.04 -12.56
N TYR A 93 -2.59 -0.48 -13.11
CA TYR A 93 -2.56 0.84 -13.71
C TYR A 93 -2.15 0.75 -15.19
N SER A 94 -3.02 1.21 -16.08
CA SER A 94 -2.78 1.24 -17.53
C SER A 94 -2.22 2.57 -18.03
N GLU A 95 -2.25 3.60 -17.21
CA GLU A 95 -1.97 4.96 -17.65
C GLU A 95 -0.47 5.25 -17.74
N TYR A 96 -0.13 6.30 -18.50
CA TYR A 96 1.25 6.76 -18.69
C TYR A 96 1.88 7.27 -17.39
N SER A 97 1.07 7.88 -16.52
CA SER A 97 1.50 8.42 -15.24
C SER A 97 0.32 8.49 -14.29
N GLY A 98 0.58 8.39 -13.00
CA GLY A 98 -0.45 8.54 -11.99
C GLY A 98 0.11 8.40 -10.58
N ASN A 99 -0.78 8.19 -9.63
CA ASN A 99 -0.45 7.90 -8.26
C ASN A 99 -0.84 6.45 -7.95
N ILE A 100 0.06 5.74 -7.29
CA ILE A 100 -0.20 4.46 -6.65
C ILE A 100 -0.26 4.75 -5.17
N GLU A 101 -1.39 4.45 -4.56
CA GLU A 101 -1.61 4.65 -3.13
C GLU A 101 -1.74 3.30 -2.45
N SER A 102 -1.20 3.20 -1.23
CA SER A 102 -1.60 2.10 -0.36
C SER A 102 -3.08 2.22 -0.05
N PHE A 103 -3.73 1.09 0.21
CA PHE A 103 -5.04 1.15 0.84
C PHE A 103 -4.90 1.87 2.19
N ASN A 104 -5.97 2.56 2.57
CA ASN A 104 -6.06 3.29 3.83
C ASN A 104 -5.04 4.43 3.96
N TYR A 105 -4.54 4.94 2.82
CA TYR A 105 -3.62 6.08 2.78
C TYR A 105 -4.29 7.36 3.31
N GLN A 106 -3.70 7.97 4.36
CA GLN A 106 -4.20 9.23 4.91
C GLN A 106 -3.47 10.43 4.29
N GLN A 107 -4.17 11.21 3.46
CA GLN A 107 -3.62 12.43 2.85
C GLN A 107 -3.49 13.60 3.84
N VAL A 108 -4.29 13.59 4.91
CA VAL A 108 -4.35 14.63 5.95
C VAL A 108 -4.70 13.96 7.27
N ALA A 109 -3.92 14.19 8.33
CA ALA A 109 -4.38 13.87 9.67
C ALA A 109 -5.63 14.70 9.94
N THR A 110 -6.82 14.10 9.91
CA THR A 110 -7.90 14.59 10.77
C THR A 110 -7.29 14.76 12.16
N PRO A 111 -7.51 15.89 12.85
CA PRO A 111 -6.94 16.11 14.17
C PRO A 111 -7.20 14.86 14.98
N ALA A 112 -6.12 14.19 15.41
CA ALA A 112 -6.26 13.01 16.24
C ALA A 112 -7.23 13.39 17.36
N ALA A 113 -8.35 12.66 17.46
CA ALA A 113 -9.15 12.75 18.66
C ALA A 113 -8.18 12.58 19.85
N PRO A 114 -8.27 13.39 20.91
CA PRO A 114 -7.30 13.37 21.99
C PRO A 114 -7.26 11.96 22.57
N SER A 115 -6.23 11.18 22.21
CA SER A 115 -6.09 9.81 22.65
C SER A 115 -5.45 9.80 24.03
N THR A 116 -6.25 9.61 25.07
CA THR A 116 -5.74 9.09 26.35
C THR A 116 -5.42 7.61 26.14
N TRP A 117 -4.21 7.31 25.66
CA TRP A 117 -3.76 5.93 25.51
C TRP A 117 -3.50 5.28 26.87
N PRO A 118 -3.97 4.04 27.13
CA PRO A 118 -3.39 3.20 28.16
C PRO A 118 -2.03 2.70 27.67
N THR A 119 -1.01 2.86 28.51
CA THR A 119 0.41 2.56 28.25
C THR A 119 0.73 1.05 28.16
N SER A 120 -0.17 0.20 27.67
CA SER A 120 0.07 -1.25 27.65
C SER A 120 -0.60 -1.95 26.47
N GLY A 121 -0.05 -1.74 25.27
CA GLY A 121 -0.11 -2.73 24.20
C GLY A 121 1.24 -3.46 24.21
N THR A 122 1.23 -4.77 24.42
CA THR A 122 2.39 -5.64 24.17
C THR A 122 2.89 -5.46 22.73
N PRO A 123 4.19 -5.64 22.42
CA PRO A 123 4.66 -5.72 21.03
C PRO A 123 3.77 -6.73 20.31
N SER A 124 3.09 -6.30 19.25
CA SER A 124 2.23 -7.19 18.48
C SER A 124 3.13 -8.24 17.84
N ALA A 125 2.99 -9.48 18.28
CA ALA A 125 3.84 -10.57 17.88
C ALA A 125 3.68 -10.84 16.38
N SER A 126 4.78 -10.76 15.61
CA SER A 126 5.01 -11.39 14.30
C SER A 126 3.76 -11.96 13.63
N GLY A 127 2.90 -11.10 13.12
CA GLY A 127 1.85 -11.50 12.20
C GLY A 127 2.43 -11.97 10.88
N PRO A 128 1.69 -12.76 10.08
CA PRO A 128 2.14 -13.12 8.74
C PRO A 128 2.36 -11.84 7.91
N MET A 129 3.44 -11.80 7.12
CA MET A 129 3.65 -10.70 6.17
C MET A 129 2.42 -10.55 5.27
N LYS A 130 1.89 -9.34 5.18
CA LYS A 130 0.82 -8.97 4.27
C LYS A 130 1.50 -8.42 3.01
N ASP A 131 1.20 -9.01 1.86
CA ASP A 131 1.74 -8.52 0.60
C ASP A 131 0.65 -8.26 -0.42
N PHE A 132 0.86 -7.22 -1.22
CA PHE A 132 0.07 -7.02 -2.42
C PHE A 132 0.92 -6.50 -3.57
N VAL A 133 0.50 -6.87 -4.77
CA VAL A 133 1.23 -6.55 -5.99
C VAL A 133 0.48 -5.49 -6.77
N VAL A 134 1.22 -4.48 -7.19
CA VAL A 134 0.78 -3.43 -8.10
C VAL A 134 1.47 -3.62 -9.44
N PHE A 135 0.72 -3.56 -10.53
CA PHE A 135 1.27 -3.60 -11.88
C PHE A 135 0.99 -2.29 -12.63
N ALA A 136 1.97 -1.83 -13.38
CA ALA A 136 1.79 -0.81 -14.41
C ALA A 136 2.10 -1.39 -15.81
N THR A 137 1.24 -1.12 -16.79
CA THR A 137 1.41 -1.67 -18.15
C THR A 137 2.40 -0.83 -18.95
N PRO A 138 3.49 -1.39 -19.50
CA PRO A 138 4.35 -0.64 -20.40
C PRO A 138 3.57 -0.27 -21.68
N LEU A 139 3.54 1.02 -22.02
CA LEU A 139 2.91 1.47 -23.27
C LEU A 139 3.66 0.95 -24.51
N THR A 140 4.99 0.89 -24.42
CA THR A 140 5.86 0.31 -25.46
C THR A 140 7.06 -0.38 -24.80
N ILE A 141 7.80 -1.17 -25.59
CA ILE A 141 9.06 -1.76 -25.12
C ILE A 141 10.14 -0.70 -24.84
N SER A 142 10.01 0.48 -25.42
CA SER A 142 10.93 1.63 -25.29
C SER A 142 10.48 2.59 -24.17
N ARG A 143 10.04 2.02 -23.05
CA ARG A 143 9.64 2.75 -21.85
C ARG A 143 10.16 2.02 -20.64
N CYS A 144 10.51 2.81 -19.62
CA CYS A 144 10.89 2.39 -18.28
C CYS A 144 10.02 3.17 -17.28
N LEU A 145 9.93 2.65 -16.06
CA LEU A 145 9.11 3.24 -15.02
C LEU A 145 9.98 4.08 -14.08
N ALA A 146 9.68 5.38 -14.01
CA ALA A 146 10.23 6.28 -13.01
C ALA A 146 9.21 6.48 -11.89
N MET A 147 9.66 6.39 -10.65
CA MET A 147 8.84 6.51 -9.45
C MET A 147 9.47 7.41 -8.42
N ARG A 148 8.64 8.09 -7.63
CA ARG A 148 9.07 8.80 -6.43
C ARG A 148 7.95 8.85 -5.40
N ALA A 149 8.30 8.93 -4.13
CA ALA A 149 7.33 9.27 -3.08
C ALA A 149 6.80 10.69 -3.29
N LEU A 150 5.49 10.87 -3.16
CA LEU A 150 4.94 12.20 -2.91
C LEU A 150 5.16 12.52 -1.43
N ARG A 151 5.83 13.64 -1.17
CA ARG A 151 5.94 14.19 0.18
C ARG A 151 4.58 14.75 0.55
N THR A 152 3.87 14.10 1.47
CA THR A 152 2.83 14.79 2.23
C THR A 152 3.52 15.78 3.16
N PRO A 153 3.03 17.03 3.27
CA PRO A 153 3.43 17.88 4.38
C PRO A 153 3.18 17.11 5.66
N PRO A 154 4.12 17.08 6.63
CA PRO A 154 3.80 16.53 7.94
C PRO A 154 2.56 17.27 8.46
N PRO A 155 1.61 16.58 9.12
CA PRO A 155 0.56 17.29 9.83
C PRO A 155 1.20 18.31 10.79
N PRO A 156 0.54 19.42 11.13
CA PRO A 156 1.04 20.32 12.16
C PRO A 156 1.26 19.51 13.44
N GLN A 157 2.53 19.18 13.70
CA GLN A 157 2.90 18.28 14.78
C GLN A 157 2.65 18.97 16.12
N SER A 158 1.85 18.37 16.99
CA SER A 158 1.83 18.70 18.42
C SER A 158 2.95 18.00 19.20
N SER A 159 3.73 17.14 18.54
CA SER A 159 4.82 16.35 19.12
C SER A 159 6.15 16.73 18.47
N SER A 160 7.14 17.12 19.28
CA SER A 160 8.48 17.57 18.89
C SER A 160 9.40 16.47 18.31
N VAL A 161 8.84 15.34 17.88
CA VAL A 161 9.61 14.23 17.31
C VAL A 161 9.45 14.30 15.79
N PRO A 162 10.48 14.73 15.05
CA PRO A 162 10.47 14.63 13.59
C PRO A 162 10.35 13.15 13.20
N PRO A 163 9.64 12.79 12.12
CA PRO A 163 9.64 11.42 11.62
C PRO A 163 11.07 11.08 11.18
N THR A 164 11.80 10.35 12.02
CA THR A 164 13.25 10.14 11.89
C THR A 164 13.65 8.91 11.09
N ALA A 165 12.71 8.11 10.58
CA ALA A 165 13.06 7.00 9.69
C ALA A 165 13.47 7.54 8.30
N ALA A 166 14.77 7.73 8.07
CA ALA A 166 15.31 8.08 6.76
C ALA A 166 14.96 7.03 5.69
N ALA A 167 15.04 7.41 4.41
CA ALA A 167 14.98 6.43 3.33
C ALA A 167 16.08 5.38 3.54
N ALA A 168 15.72 4.11 3.44
CA ALA A 168 16.65 2.99 3.50
C ALA A 168 16.42 2.03 2.35
N THR A 169 17.46 1.30 1.96
CA THR A 169 17.45 0.39 0.82
C THR A 169 18.18 -0.91 1.11
N GLY A 170 17.70 -1.99 0.50
CA GLY A 170 18.34 -3.30 0.52
C GLY A 170 17.92 -4.19 1.69
N ASP A 171 18.25 -5.47 1.56
CA ASP A 171 17.71 -6.55 2.40
C ASP A 171 18.01 -6.42 3.89
N ALA A 172 19.20 -5.91 4.24
CA ALA A 172 19.63 -5.78 5.62
C ALA A 172 18.95 -4.62 6.36
N ALA A 173 18.54 -3.58 5.63
CA ALA A 173 17.92 -2.39 6.20
C ALA A 173 16.39 -2.46 6.16
N CYS A 174 15.83 -3.11 5.14
CA CYS A 174 14.39 -3.19 4.90
C CYS A 174 13.85 -4.59 5.18
N THR A 175 13.69 -4.92 6.46
CA THR A 175 13.25 -6.25 6.94
C THR A 175 11.80 -6.29 7.43
N GLY A 176 11.20 -5.14 7.71
CA GLY A 176 9.81 -4.99 8.16
C GLY A 176 8.92 -4.55 7.00
N ASP A 177 8.49 -3.29 7.04
CA ASP A 177 7.66 -2.70 5.99
C ASP A 177 8.49 -2.13 4.85
N LEU A 178 8.20 -2.59 3.63
CA LEU A 178 8.96 -2.21 2.45
C LEU A 178 8.14 -2.23 1.17
N VAL A 179 8.70 -1.60 0.15
CA VAL A 179 8.32 -1.77 -1.25
C VAL A 179 9.47 -2.44 -1.97
N ILE A 180 9.15 -3.46 -2.75
CA ILE A 180 10.05 -4.10 -3.69
C ILE A 180 9.74 -3.56 -5.08
N ILE A 181 10.74 -2.91 -5.68
CA ILE A 181 10.74 -2.46 -7.06
C ILE A 181 11.88 -3.22 -7.74
N PRO A 182 11.58 -4.30 -8.49
CA PRO A 182 12.60 -5.04 -9.23
C PRO A 182 13.33 -4.09 -10.17
N GLY A 183 14.62 -3.87 -9.94
CA GLY A 183 15.43 -2.94 -10.72
C GLY A 183 16.26 -3.65 -11.78
N LEU A 184 16.05 -3.30 -13.05
CA LEU A 184 17.07 -3.42 -14.08
C LEU A 184 17.55 -2.02 -14.44
N THR A 185 18.84 -1.85 -14.71
CA THR A 185 19.42 -0.65 -15.31
C THR A 185 19.13 -0.59 -16.81
N SER A 186 19.48 0.52 -17.46
CA SER A 186 19.37 0.70 -18.92
C SER A 186 20.06 -0.39 -19.73
N ASP A 187 21.13 -0.96 -19.17
CA ASP A 187 21.95 -1.98 -19.83
C ASP A 187 21.46 -3.41 -19.52
N GLY A 188 20.31 -3.54 -18.83
CA GLY A 188 19.75 -4.82 -18.42
C GLY A 188 20.50 -5.49 -17.26
N VAL A 189 21.30 -4.73 -16.50
CA VAL A 189 21.99 -5.22 -15.30
C VAL A 189 21.06 -5.08 -14.10
N ALA A 190 21.08 -6.05 -13.19
CA ALA A 190 20.33 -5.94 -11.93
C ALA A 190 20.77 -4.70 -11.14
N ALA A 191 19.80 -3.93 -10.63
CA ALA A 191 20.07 -2.82 -9.72
C ALA A 191 20.72 -3.34 -8.43
N THR A 192 21.47 -2.48 -7.75
CA THR A 192 22.16 -2.83 -6.50
C THR A 192 21.21 -2.96 -5.30
N ALA A 193 19.97 -2.49 -5.44
CA ALA A 193 18.91 -2.64 -4.48
C ALA A 193 17.57 -2.71 -5.23
N ASP A 194 16.65 -3.52 -4.71
CA ASP A 194 15.26 -3.65 -5.14
C ASP A 194 14.27 -3.42 -3.99
N ARG A 195 14.74 -3.42 -2.73
CA ARG A 195 13.94 -3.16 -1.53
C ARG A 195 14.14 -1.74 -1.01
N TYR A 196 13.03 -1.09 -0.65
CA TYR A 196 13.00 0.30 -0.18
C TYR A 196 12.06 0.42 1.01
N CYS A 197 12.47 1.11 2.07
CA CYS A 197 11.72 1.27 3.31
C CYS A 197 11.95 2.66 3.94
N GLY A 198 11.21 2.98 4.99
CA GLY A 198 11.30 4.24 5.72
C GLY A 198 10.29 5.30 5.26
N SER A 199 10.56 6.58 5.58
CA SER A 199 9.59 7.67 5.37
C SER A 199 9.73 8.42 4.03
N GLN A 200 10.73 8.05 3.23
CA GLN A 200 11.00 8.63 1.91
C GLN A 200 11.42 7.54 0.93
N LEU A 201 11.07 7.74 -0.34
CA LEU A 201 11.61 6.98 -1.45
C LEU A 201 12.36 7.96 -2.35
N ASP A 202 13.69 7.82 -2.41
CA ASP A 202 14.49 8.49 -3.43
C ASP A 202 14.01 8.05 -4.82
N PRO A 203 14.05 8.93 -5.84
CA PRO A 203 13.57 8.57 -7.17
C PRO A 203 14.19 7.26 -7.67
N VAL A 204 13.33 6.30 -8.03
CA VAL A 204 13.72 4.99 -8.57
C VAL A 204 13.34 4.94 -10.04
N GLU A 205 14.27 4.51 -10.89
CA GLU A 205 14.02 4.16 -12.27
C GLU A 205 14.23 2.66 -12.47
N THR A 206 13.27 1.98 -13.10
CA THR A 206 13.39 0.56 -13.43
C THR A 206 13.05 0.28 -14.89
N TYR A 207 13.88 -0.57 -15.49
CA TYR A 207 13.75 -1.07 -16.85
C TYR A 207 13.13 -2.47 -16.89
N SER A 208 12.85 -3.05 -15.72
CA SER A 208 12.20 -4.37 -15.57
C SER A 208 10.82 -4.37 -16.22
N LYS A 209 10.47 -5.47 -16.88
CA LYS A 209 9.14 -5.67 -17.47
C LYS A 209 8.57 -7.02 -17.04
N PRO A 210 7.27 -7.11 -16.71
CA PRO A 210 6.33 -5.99 -16.53
C PRO A 210 6.74 -5.07 -15.37
N PHE A 211 6.18 -3.85 -15.31
CA PHE A 211 6.44 -2.96 -14.18
C PHE A 211 5.67 -3.45 -12.96
N GLU A 212 6.31 -4.31 -12.16
CA GLU A 212 5.79 -4.86 -10.91
C GLU A 212 6.32 -4.04 -9.72
N ILE A 213 5.44 -3.75 -8.77
CA ILE A 213 5.79 -3.15 -7.49
C ILE A 213 5.11 -4.02 -6.42
N ARG A 214 5.87 -4.59 -5.51
CA ARG A 214 5.33 -5.38 -4.40
C ARG A 214 5.42 -4.58 -3.13
N VAL A 215 4.32 -4.48 -2.41
CA VAL A 215 4.28 -3.92 -1.07
C VAL A 215 4.28 -5.08 -0.10
N VAL A 216 5.17 -5.03 0.88
CA VAL A 216 5.24 -6.01 1.96
C VAL A 216 5.17 -5.25 3.26
N THR A 217 4.19 -5.60 4.10
CA THR A 217 4.10 -5.10 5.46
C THR A 217 4.06 -6.27 6.43
N ASN A 218 4.35 -6.01 7.69
CA ASN A 218 4.13 -6.97 8.76
C ASN A 218 3.34 -6.31 9.90
N ASP A 219 3.02 -7.10 10.92
CA ASP A 219 2.32 -6.59 12.11
C ASP A 219 3.31 -6.17 13.21
N GLU A 220 4.62 -6.10 12.90
CA GLU A 220 5.67 -5.76 13.87
C GLU A 220 5.87 -4.24 13.85
N GLU A 221 5.47 -3.61 14.95
CA GLU A 221 5.38 -2.15 15.04
C GLU A 221 6.26 -1.68 16.21
N ASP A 222 7.40 -1.06 15.91
CA ASP A 222 8.29 -0.46 16.89
C ASP A 222 7.83 0.98 17.18
N PRO A 223 7.35 1.29 18.39
CA PRO A 223 6.87 2.63 18.75
C PRO A 223 7.96 3.73 18.68
N ALA A 224 9.24 3.37 18.54
CA ALA A 224 10.33 4.32 18.34
C ALA A 224 10.61 4.65 16.86
N THR A 225 10.29 3.75 15.93
CA THR A 225 10.57 3.92 14.48
C THR A 225 9.32 4.00 13.62
N ASP A 226 8.24 3.34 14.03
CA ASP A 226 6.99 3.19 13.28
C ASP A 226 5.92 4.16 13.82
N ILE A 227 6.32 5.43 13.84
CA ILE A 227 5.45 6.55 14.21
C ILE A 227 4.82 7.17 12.95
N ASN A 228 3.51 7.43 13.00
CA ASN A 228 2.74 8.00 11.87
C ASN A 228 2.64 7.11 10.62
N ASN A 229 2.19 5.87 10.80
CA ASN A 229 1.88 4.95 9.69
C ASN A 229 0.65 5.45 8.92
N GLN A 230 0.91 6.35 7.97
CA GLN A 230 -0.11 6.98 7.13
C GLN A 230 -0.25 6.26 5.78
N GLY A 231 0.58 5.25 5.53
CA GLY A 231 0.73 4.62 4.23
C GLY A 231 1.51 5.49 3.24
N PHE A 232 1.37 5.17 1.96
CA PHE A 232 2.14 5.81 0.91
C PHE A 232 1.31 6.26 -0.29
N SER A 233 1.85 7.29 -0.96
CA SER A 233 1.48 7.67 -2.32
C SER A 233 2.75 7.77 -3.16
N LEU A 234 2.88 6.90 -4.15
CA LEU A 234 3.96 6.86 -5.13
C LEU A 234 3.47 7.49 -6.43
N ARG A 235 4.13 8.54 -6.89
CA ARG A 235 3.91 9.04 -8.24
C ARG A 235 4.77 8.23 -9.20
N TYR A 236 4.14 7.64 -10.21
CA TYR A 236 4.83 6.95 -11.29
C TYR A 236 4.68 7.70 -12.62
N THR A 237 5.65 7.52 -13.51
CA THR A 237 5.61 8.01 -14.89
C THR A 237 6.43 7.08 -15.78
N GLN A 238 5.87 6.68 -16.91
CA GLN A 238 6.62 5.93 -17.93
C GLN A 238 7.46 6.91 -18.74
N ILE A 239 8.78 6.77 -18.74
CA ILE A 239 9.69 7.68 -19.47
C ILE A 239 10.30 6.98 -20.68
N PRO A 240 10.67 7.71 -21.75
CA PRO A 240 11.38 7.13 -22.88
C PRO A 240 12.73 6.55 -22.44
N CYS A 241 12.98 5.32 -22.88
CA CYS A 241 14.26 4.62 -22.92
C CYS A 241 14.11 3.44 -23.90
#